data_AF-A0A520KQL8-F1
#
_entry.id   AF-A0A520KQL8-F1
#
_cell.length_a   1.000
_cell.length_b   1.000
_cell.length_c   1.000
_cell.angle_alpha   90.00
_cell.angle_beta   90.00
_cell.angle_gamma   90.00
#
_symmetry.space_group_name_H-M   'P 1'
#
loop_
_entity.id
_entity.type
_entity.pdbx_description
1 polymer ?
#
loop_
_entity_poly.entity_id
_entity_poly.type
_entity_poly.pdbx_seq_one_letter_code
_entity_poly.pdbx_strand_id
1 'polypeptide(L)' 'MKNCSRCGCVNKDLKGEKFECKKCGLVIDRQMNAAVNIYLKMEGLPHNIGWFDDNVVGRFTQTGVEWKKPMNP' A
#
# COMPACT_ATOMS: atom_id res chain seq x y z
N MET A 1 -10.91 2.48 -1.83
CA MET A 1 -10.41 3.77 -2.38
C MET A 1 -9.60 3.51 -3.65
N LYS A 2 -9.47 4.50 -4.54
CA LYS A 2 -8.67 4.40 -5.77
C LYS A 2 -7.17 4.64 -5.53
N ASN A 3 -6.81 5.27 -4.42
CA ASN A 3 -5.44 5.67 -4.14
C ASN A 3 -4.60 4.49 -3.66
N CYS A 4 -3.34 4.45 -4.07
CA CYS A 4 -2.35 3.54 -3.51
C CYS A 4 -1.96 4.03 -2.11
N SER A 5 -2.13 3.17 -1.10
CA SER A 5 -1.78 3.52 0.29
C SER A 5 -0.29 3.84 0.48
N ARG A 6 0.59 3.24 -0.33
CA ARG A 6 2.06 3.42 -0.26
C ARG A 6 2.58 4.69 -0.90
N CYS A 7 2.05 5.11 -2.06
CA CYS A 7 2.61 6.23 -2.83
C CYS A 7 1.58 7.29 -3.28
N GLY A 8 0.30 7.11 -2.95
CA GLY A 8 -0.75 8.10 -3.13
C GLY A 8 -1.28 8.23 -4.56
N CYS A 9 -0.68 7.58 -5.56
CA CYS A 9 -1.19 7.68 -6.92
C CYS A 9 -2.60 7.08 -7.06
N VAL A 10 -3.42 7.73 -7.89
CA VAL A 10 -4.76 7.24 -8.23
C VAL A 10 -4.63 6.08 -9.20
N ASN A 11 -5.08 4.89 -8.80
CA ASN A 11 -5.22 3.77 -9.71
C ASN A 11 -6.58 3.81 -10.40
N LYS A 12 -6.57 3.83 -11.73
CA LYS A 12 -7.80 3.85 -12.55
C LYS A 12 -8.34 2.44 -12.80
N ASP A 13 -7.51 1.41 -12.64
CA ASP A 13 -7.91 0.01 -12.85
C ASP A 13 -8.18 -0.68 -11.51
N LEU A 14 -9.48 -0.82 -11.19
CA LEU A 14 -9.96 -1.45 -9.98
C LEU A 14 -10.74 -2.73 -10.31
N LYS A 15 -10.10 -3.75 -10.87
CA LYS A 15 -10.72 -5.07 -11.11
C LYS A 15 -10.22 -6.16 -10.14
N GLY A 16 -11.11 -7.01 -9.65
CA GLY A 16 -10.78 -8.13 -8.75
C GLY A 16 -10.53 -7.76 -7.29
N GLU A 17 -10.06 -8.73 -6.50
CA GLU A 17 -9.84 -8.61 -5.04
C GLU A 17 -8.47 -7.99 -4.69
N LYS A 18 -7.51 -8.07 -5.61
CA LYS A 18 -6.18 -7.47 -5.42
C LYS A 18 -6.18 -6.01 -5.86
N PHE A 19 -5.32 -5.22 -5.22
CA PHE A 19 -4.93 -3.88 -5.63
C PHE A 19 -3.49 -3.93 -6.11
N GLU A 20 -3.26 -3.59 -7.38
CA GLU A 20 -1.92 -3.54 -7.98
C GLU A 20 -1.58 -2.13 -8.42
N CYS A 21 -0.65 -1.49 -7.72
CA CYS A 21 -0.17 -0.17 -8.08
C CYS A 21 0.87 -0.25 -9.19
N LYS A 22 0.52 0.18 -10.41
CA LYS A 22 1.47 0.22 -11.54
C LYS A 22 2.56 1.29 -11.40
N LYS A 23 2.45 2.22 -10.44
CA LYS A 23 3.47 3.25 -10.18
C LYS A 23 4.59 2.78 -9.24
N CYS A 24 4.24 2.20 -8.09
CA CYS A 24 5.22 1.80 -7.06
C CYS A 24 5.32 0.29 -6.85
N GLY A 25 4.57 -0.51 -7.59
CA GLY A 25 4.61 -1.97 -7.50
C GLY A 25 3.91 -2.59 -6.29
N LEU A 26 3.18 -1.81 -5.47
CA LEU A 26 2.42 -2.36 -4.35
C LEU A 26 1.38 -3.36 -4.84
N VAL A 27 1.44 -4.59 -4.33
CA VAL A 27 0.41 -5.62 -4.49
C VAL A 27 -0.11 -6.00 -3.12
N ILE A 28 -1.39 -5.74 -2.88
CA ILE A 28 -2.05 -5.97 -1.58
C ILE A 28 -3.52 -6.30 -1.80
N ASP A 29 -4.17 -6.92 -0.82
CA ASP A 29 -5.63 -7.01 -0.80
C ASP A 29 -6.28 -5.62 -0.90
N ARG A 30 -7.34 -5.50 -1.68
CA ARG A 30 -8.00 -4.23 -1.95
C ARG A 30 -8.70 -3.64 -0.74
N GLN A 31 -9.31 -4.47 0.10
CA GLN A 31 -9.94 -4.02 1.34
C GLN A 31 -8.87 -3.54 2.30
N MET A 32 -7.75 -4.25 2.38
CA MET A 32 -6.60 -3.81 3.17
C MET A 32 -6.00 -2.49 2.66
N ASN A 33 -5.86 -2.29 1.33
CA ASN A 33 -5.47 -0.98 0.78
C ASN A 33 -6.45 0.12 1.18
N ALA A 34 -7.75 -0.17 1.16
CA ALA A 34 -8.76 0.81 1.58
C ALA A 34 -8.64 1.12 3.08
N ALA A 35 -8.50 0.12 3.95
CA ALA A 35 -8.33 0.29 5.38
C ALA A 35 -7.10 1.13 5.73
N VAL A 36 -5.95 0.85 5.10
CA VAL A 36 -4.74 1.66 5.31
C VAL A 36 -4.94 3.10 4.83
N ASN A 37 -5.61 3.33 3.69
CA ASN A 37 -5.92 4.69 3.26
C ASN A 37 -6.84 5.44 4.25
N ILE A 38 -7.81 4.75 4.88
CA ILE A 38 -8.66 5.35 5.93
C ILE A 38 -7.78 5.75 7.12
N TYR A 39 -6.95 4.83 7.60
CA TYR A 39 -6.03 5.08 8.71
C TYR A 39 -5.12 6.28 8.45
N LEU A 40 -4.44 6.32 7.29
CA LEU A 40 -3.57 7.44 6.94
C LEU A 40 -4.31 8.78 6.92
N LYS A 41 -5.55 8.80 6.42
CA LYS A 41 -6.38 10.00 6.40
C LYS A 41 -6.78 10.45 7.81
N MET A 42 -7.17 9.51 8.67
CA MET A 42 -7.59 9.82 10.05
C MET A 42 -6.43 10.36 10.89
N GLU A 43 -5.23 9.81 10.70
CA GLU A 43 -4.03 10.20 11.44
C GLU A 43 -3.25 11.36 10.78
N GLY A 44 -3.66 11.84 9.61
CA GLY A 44 -2.93 12.85 8.85
C GLY A 44 -1.55 12.38 8.36
N LEU A 45 -1.37 11.08 8.17
CA LEU A 45 -0.10 10.45 7.77
C LEU A 45 0.09 10.47 6.24
N PRO A 46 1.35 10.53 5.77
CA PRO A 46 1.63 10.71 4.36
C PRO A 46 1.49 9.41 3.55
N HIS A 47 1.11 9.55 2.29
CA HIS A 47 1.34 8.52 1.27
C HIS A 47 2.79 8.56 0.77
N ASN A 48 3.72 8.17 1.62
CA ASN A 48 5.16 8.18 1.35
C ASN A 48 5.72 6.76 1.37
N ILE A 49 6.53 6.41 0.36
CA ILE A 49 7.07 5.05 0.21
C ILE A 49 7.95 4.65 1.39
N GLY A 50 8.89 5.48 1.81
CA GLY A 50 9.80 5.17 2.92
C GLY A 50 9.03 5.03 4.24
N TRP A 51 8.16 6.00 4.55
CA TRP A 51 7.32 5.92 5.75
C TRP A 51 6.45 4.65 5.75
N PHE A 52 5.85 4.30 4.61
CA PHE A 52 5.01 3.11 4.48
C PHE A 52 5.82 1.83 4.67
N ASP A 53 7.01 1.74 4.08
CA ASP A 53 7.87 0.57 4.20
C ASP A 53 8.35 0.39 5.65
N ASP A 54 8.72 1.48 6.32
CA ASP A 54 9.21 1.46 7.70
C ASP A 54 8.08 1.13 8.71
N ASN A 55 6.87 1.65 8.48
CA ASN A 55 5.80 1.62 9.49
C ASN A 55 4.65 0.67 9.18
N VAL A 56 4.35 0.43 7.90
CA VAL A 56 3.25 -0.46 7.50
C VAL A 56 3.79 -1.86 7.23
N VAL A 57 4.81 -1.98 6.39
CA VAL A 57 5.43 -3.30 6.11
C VAL A 57 6.15 -3.84 7.34
N GLY A 58 6.82 -2.98 8.12
CA GLY A 58 7.54 -3.37 9.33
C GLY A 58 6.66 -3.76 10.53
N ARG A 59 5.41 -3.27 10.63
CA ARG A 59 4.54 -3.49 11.82
C ARG A 59 3.21 -4.23 11.54
N PHE A 60 2.68 -4.23 10.33
CA PHE A 60 1.36 -4.80 10.02
C PHE A 60 1.39 -6.18 9.34
N THR A 61 2.57 -6.75 9.04
CA THR A 61 2.67 -8.12 8.50
C THR A 61 2.47 -9.16 9.61
N GLN A 62 1.25 -9.27 10.13
CA GLN A 62 0.75 -10.46 10.82
C GLN A 62 0.12 -11.46 9.84
N THR A 63 0.11 -11.14 8.55
CA THR A 63 -0.21 -12.07 7.47
C THR A 63 1.12 -12.51 6.84
N GLY A 64 1.41 -13.81 6.83
CA GLY A 64 2.69 -14.40 6.39
C GLY A 64 3.01 -14.25 4.90
N VAL A 65 2.96 -13.02 4.38
CA VAL A 65 3.31 -12.69 3.01
C VAL A 65 4.78 -12.26 3.00
N GLU A 66 5.68 -13.18 2.66
CA GLU A 66 7.07 -12.83 2.36
C GLU A 66 7.09 -11.89 1.15
N TRP A 67 7.63 -10.69 1.33
CA TRP A 67 7.95 -9.80 0.22
C TRP A 67 9.45 -9.83 -0.04
N LYS A 68 9.85 -10.25 -1.24
CA LYS A 68 11.20 -9.99 -1.75
C LYS A 68 11.31 -8.47 -1.93
N LYS A 69 12.18 -7.83 -1.14
CA LYS A 69 12.54 -6.42 -1.30
C LYS A 69 12.69 -6.12 -2.81
N PRO A 70 12.01 -5.11 -3.36
CA PRO A 70 12.32 -4.69 -4.72
C PRO A 70 13.78 -4.25 -4.73
N MET A 71 14.54 -4.82 -5.68
CA MET A 71 15.89 -4.37 -5.99
C MET A 71 15.79 -2.90 -6.35
N ASN A 72 16.38 -2.03 -5.52
CA ASN A 72 16.57 -0.62 -5.89
C ASN A 72 17.38 -0.57 -7.19
N PRO A 73 17.14 0.40 -8.10
CA PRO A 73 18.14 0.77 -9.09
C PRO A 73 19.42 1.29 -8.42
#